data_AF-K8WV81-F1
#
_entry.id   AF-K8WV81-F1
#
_cell.length_a   1.000
_cell.length_b   1.000
_cell.length_c   1.000
_cell.angle_alpha   90.00
_cell.angle_beta   90.00
_cell.angle_gamma   90.00
#
_symmetry.space_group_name_H-M   'P 1'
#
loop_
_entity.id
_entity.type
_entity.pdbx_description
1 polymer ?
#
loop_
_entity_poly.entity_id
_entity_poly.type
_entity_poly.pdbx_seq_one_letter_code
_entity_poly.pdbx_strand_id
1 'polypeptide(L)'
;MSRTTPVFNLRMPAELKEKISALADTNKRSINAEIIAAIELALSLNGNDLKLDGSNLPGGFGHLLKGFKPNEIEKLVNDISNSAAERAIKRLTEKKS
;
A
#
# COMPACT_ATOMS: atom_id res chain seq x y z
N MET A 1 -4.26 9.05 31.41
CA MET A 1 -3.59 9.16 30.09
C MET A 1 -4.48 9.98 29.19
N SER A 2 -3.99 11.14 28.74
CA SER A 2 -4.73 12.11 27.93
C SER A 2 -5.14 11.50 26.59
N ARG A 3 -6.45 11.44 26.32
CA ARG A 3 -7.03 11.10 25.02
C ARG A 3 -6.80 12.25 24.03
N THR A 4 -5.57 12.41 23.56
CA THR A 4 -5.15 13.53 22.69
C THR A 4 -5.26 13.20 21.20
N THR A 5 -6.25 12.38 20.79
CA THR A 5 -6.52 12.16 19.36
C THR A 5 -7.51 13.20 18.86
N PRO A 6 -7.16 14.01 17.84
CA PRO A 6 -8.08 14.98 17.27
C PRO A 6 -9.30 14.27 16.70
N VAL A 7 -10.50 14.74 17.05
CA VAL A 7 -11.76 14.18 16.55
C VAL A 7 -12.15 14.91 15.27
N PHE A 8 -12.33 14.16 14.19
CA PHE A 8 -12.79 14.69 12.92
C PHE A 8 -14.24 14.29 12.66
N ASN A 9 -15.15 15.26 12.65
CA ASN A 9 -16.57 15.01 12.36
C ASN A 9 -16.83 15.13 10.86
N LEU A 10 -16.97 13.99 10.19
CA LEU A 10 -17.27 13.91 8.76
C LEU A 10 -18.78 14.05 8.50
N ARG A 11 -19.17 14.92 7.57
CA ARG A 11 -20.53 14.96 7.00
C ARG A 11 -20.52 14.36 5.61
N MET A 12 -21.41 13.40 5.36
CA MET A 12 -21.44 12.63 4.13
C MET A 12 -22.88 12.21 3.78
N PRO A 13 -23.18 11.94 2.50
CA PRO A 13 -24.48 11.37 2.10
C PRO A 13 -24.75 10.02 2.77
N ALA A 14 -26.03 9.73 3.04
CA ALA A 14 -26.44 8.49 3.70
C ALA A 14 -25.99 7.24 2.93
N GLU A 15 -26.15 7.26 1.61
CA GLU A 15 -25.73 6.17 0.72
C GLU A 15 -24.23 5.86 0.83
N LEU A 16 -23.40 6.89 1.02
CA LEU A 16 -21.96 6.71 1.11
C LEU A 16 -21.58 6.09 2.46
N LYS A 17 -22.25 6.49 3.54
CA LYS A 17 -22.08 5.90 4.87
C LYS A 17 -22.45 4.41 4.87
N GLU A 18 -23.55 4.04 4.22
CA GLU A 18 -23.99 2.65 4.12
C GLU A 18 -22.97 1.78 3.37
N LYS A 19 -22.43 2.27 2.25
CA LYS A 19 -21.38 1.57 1.50
C LYS A 19 -20.12 1.34 2.35
N ILE A 20 -19.70 2.34 3.12
CA ILE A 20 -18.55 2.19 4.03
C ILE A 20 -18.86 1.18 5.14
N SER A 21 -20.09 1.19 5.69
CA SER A 21 -20.50 0.20 6.70
C SER A 21 -20.41 -1.22 6.17
N ALA A 22 -20.96 -1.48 4.97
CA ALA A 22 -20.91 -2.80 4.35
C ALA A 22 -19.46 -3.25 4.07
N LEU A 23 -18.59 -2.34 3.64
CA LEU A 23 -17.16 -2.61 3.45
C LEU A 23 -16.45 -2.93 4.77
N ALA A 24 -16.73 -2.17 5.83
CA ALA A 24 -16.18 -2.39 7.16
C ALA A 24 -16.59 -3.76 7.72
N ASP A 25 -17.85 -4.15 7.55
CA ASP A 25 -18.37 -5.46 7.96
C ASP A 25 -17.67 -6.60 7.20
N THR A 26 -17.49 -6.43 5.89
CA THR A 26 -16.78 -7.40 5.03
C THR A 26 -15.32 -7.55 5.46
N ASN A 27 -14.66 -6.43 5.78
CA ASN A 27 -13.26 -6.37 6.19
C ASN A 27 -13.04 -6.67 7.68
N LYS A 28 -14.11 -6.97 8.43
CA LYS A 28 -14.10 -7.19 9.90
C LYS A 28 -13.43 -6.05 10.68
N ARG A 29 -13.67 -4.81 10.23
CA ARG A 29 -13.13 -3.58 10.82
C ARG A 29 -14.27 -2.71 11.33
N SER A 30 -13.96 -1.80 12.26
CA SER A 30 -14.92 -0.74 12.59
C SER A 30 -15.00 0.26 11.44
N ILE A 31 -16.13 0.94 11.31
CA ILE A 31 -16.32 2.00 10.30
C ILE A 31 -15.20 3.04 10.37
N ASN A 32 -14.81 3.46 11.58
CA ASN A 32 -13.70 4.40 11.75
C ASN A 32 -12.37 3.83 11.27
N ALA A 33 -12.06 2.57 11.57
CA ALA A 33 -10.83 1.92 11.11
C ALA A 33 -10.80 1.79 9.58
N GLU A 34 -11.94 1.51 8.96
CA GLU A 34 -12.06 1.43 7.51
C GLU A 34 -11.88 2.80 6.84
N ILE A 35 -12.48 3.85 7.40
CA ILE A 35 -12.30 5.22 6.91
C ILE A 35 -10.82 5.63 7.00
N ILE A 36 -10.15 5.35 8.11
CA ILE A 36 -8.72 5.66 8.28
C ILE A 36 -7.89 4.90 7.25
N ALA A 37 -8.11 3.60 7.09
CA ALA A 37 -7.39 2.78 6.12
C ALA A 37 -7.58 3.27 4.68
N ALA A 38 -8.79 3.69 4.32
CA ALA A 38 -9.08 4.26 3.01
C ALA A 38 -8.34 5.59 2.77
N ILE A 39 -8.26 6.45 3.79
CA ILE A 39 -7.52 7.71 3.73
C ILE A 39 -6.01 7.45 3.62
N GLU A 40 -5.46 6.54 4.42
CA GLU A 40 -4.05 6.14 4.36
C GLU A 40 -3.67 5.61 2.97
N LEU A 41 -4.53 4.78 2.38
CA LEU A 41 -4.37 4.28 1.02
C LEU A 41 -4.40 5.41 -0.01
N ALA A 42 -5.38 6.32 0.10
CA ALA A 42 -5.51 7.45 -0.82
C ALA A 42 -4.30 8.42 -0.73
N LEU A 43 -3.78 8.67 0.47
CA LEU A 43 -2.57 9.48 0.67
C LEU A 43 -1.33 8.80 0.10
N SER A 44 -1.22 7.48 0.25
CA SER A 44 -0.12 6.69 -0.32
C SER A 44 -0.15 6.70 -1.85
N LEU A 45 -1.34 6.64 -2.47
CA LEU A 45 -1.51 6.68 -3.92
C LEU A 45 -1.27 8.08 -4.51
N ASN A 46 -1.65 9.14 -3.79
CA ASN A 46 -1.51 10.54 -4.24
C ASN A 46 -0.12 11.15 -3.95
N GLY A 47 0.80 10.38 -3.37
CA GLY A 47 2.24 10.66 -3.42
C GLY A 47 2.78 11.84 -2.60
N ASN A 48 1.98 12.45 -1.71
CA ASN A 48 2.42 13.64 -0.96
C ASN A 48 3.03 13.36 0.43
N ASP A 49 3.11 12.10 0.87
CA ASP A 49 3.72 11.74 2.16
C ASP A 49 4.66 10.52 2.04
N LEU A 50 5.49 10.51 1.01
CA LEU A 50 6.64 9.61 0.92
C LEU A 50 7.76 10.11 1.83
N LYS A 51 7.60 10.00 3.15
CA LYS A 51 8.76 10.01 4.05
C LYS A 51 9.52 8.71 3.81
N LEU A 52 10.64 8.83 3.10
CA LEU A 52 11.65 7.77 3.03
C LEU A 52 12.11 7.53 4.47
N ASP A 53 11.77 6.37 5.04
CA ASP A 53 12.50 5.91 6.21
C ASP A 53 13.91 5.48 5.76
N GLY A 54 14.84 5.33 6.71
CA GLY A 54 16.25 5.06 6.46
C GLY A 54 16.58 3.77 5.68
N SER A 55 15.58 3.06 5.16
CA SER A 55 15.72 1.90 4.28
C SER A 55 15.84 2.23 2.79
N ASN A 56 15.67 3.49 2.35
CA ASN A 56 15.65 3.88 0.93
C ASN A 56 14.55 3.19 0.09
N LEU A 57 13.53 2.59 0.71
CA LEU A 57 12.35 2.13 -0.02
C LEU A 57 11.32 3.27 -0.17
N PRO A 58 10.62 3.37 -1.32
CA PRO A 58 9.51 4.30 -1.47
C PRO A 58 8.48 4.03 -0.36
N GLY A 59 8.17 5.07 0.42
CA GLY A 59 7.23 5.02 1.53
C GLY A 59 5.92 4.34 1.13
N GLY A 60 5.46 3.39 1.95
CA GLY A 60 4.27 2.59 1.67
C GLY A 60 4.56 1.17 1.17
N PHE A 61 5.73 0.88 0.60
CA PHE A 61 6.05 -0.50 0.20
C PHE A 61 6.37 -1.41 1.40
N GLY A 62 6.99 -0.85 2.45
CA GLY A 62 7.38 -1.60 3.65
C GLY A 62 6.21 -2.28 4.38
N HIS A 63 4.99 -1.74 4.31
CA HIS A 63 3.83 -2.35 4.97
C HIS A 63 3.39 -3.66 4.29
N LEU A 64 3.57 -3.80 2.97
CA LEU A 64 3.25 -5.02 2.21
C LEU A 64 4.21 -6.15 2.55
N LEU A 65 5.44 -5.79 2.92
CA LEU A 65 6.53 -6.73 3.22
C LEU A 65 6.57 -7.15 4.70
N LYS A 66 5.77 -6.53 5.56
CA LYS A 66 5.78 -6.75 7.03
C LYS A 66 5.40 -8.19 7.43
N GLY A 67 4.69 -8.91 6.57
CA GLY A 67 4.31 -10.31 6.77
C GLY A 67 5.29 -11.34 6.19
N PHE A 68 6.30 -10.90 5.45
CA PHE A 68 7.25 -11.78 4.76
C PHE A 68 8.51 -11.99 5.59
N LYS A 69 9.08 -13.19 5.53
CA LYS A 69 10.40 -13.45 6.15
C LYS A 69 11.50 -12.81 5.29
N PRO A 70 12.62 -12.35 5.90
CA PRO A 70 13.72 -11.73 5.15
C PRO A 70 14.20 -12.57 3.96
N ASN A 71 14.36 -13.88 4.16
CA ASN A 71 14.85 -14.81 3.12
C ASN A 71 13.87 -14.95 1.93
N GLU A 72 12.57 -14.76 2.17
CA GLU A 72 11.55 -14.82 1.11
C GLU A 72 11.59 -13.53 0.26
N ILE A 73 11.87 -12.40 0.89
CA ILE A 73 12.04 -11.10 0.21
C ILE A 73 13.29 -11.14 -0.67
N GLU A 74 14.41 -11.65 -0.16
CA GLU A 74 15.65 -11.80 -0.95
C GLU A 74 15.43 -12.68 -2.19
N LYS A 75 14.73 -13.80 -2.02
CA LYS A 75 14.39 -14.68 -3.13
C LYS A 75 13.53 -13.97 -4.17
N LEU A 76 12.49 -13.25 -3.73
CA LEU A 76 11.60 -12.50 -4.62
C LEU A 76 12.35 -11.43 -5.42
N VAL A 77 13.24 -10.66 -4.78
CA VAL A 77 14.03 -9.62 -5.46
C VAL A 77 14.95 -10.24 -6.52
N ASN A 78 15.58 -11.38 -6.22
CA ASN A 78 16.43 -12.08 -7.17
C ASN A 78 15.62 -12.61 -8.37
N ASP A 79 14.45 -13.19 -8.14
CA ASP A 79 13.57 -13.68 -9.20
C ASP A 79 13.08 -12.54 -10.10
N ILE A 80 12.69 -11.39 -9.53
CA ILE A 80 12.30 -10.20 -10.28
C ILE A 80 13.46 -9.67 -11.12
N SER A 81 14.66 -9.59 -10.54
CA SER A 81 15.86 -9.08 -11.22
C SER A 81 16.25 -9.96 -12.40
N ASN A 82 16.23 -11.28 -12.21
CA ASN A 82 16.51 -12.24 -13.28
C ASN A 82 15.46 -12.15 -14.40
N SER A 83 14.16 -12.11 -14.05
CA SER A 83 13.10 -11.97 -15.07
C SER A 83 13.19 -10.64 -15.81
N ALA A 84 13.55 -9.54 -15.13
CA ALA A 84 13.75 -8.25 -15.76
C ALA A 84 14.94 -8.25 -16.73
N ALA A 85 16.05 -8.87 -16.33
CA ALA A 85 17.24 -9.04 -17.17
C ALA A 85 16.93 -9.87 -18.42
N GLU A 86 16.24 -11.00 -18.27
CA GLU A 86 15.81 -11.84 -19.39
C GLU A 86 14.93 -11.08 -20.39
N ARG A 87 13.95 -10.31 -19.90
CA ARG A 87 13.08 -9.47 -20.75
C ARG A 87 13.87 -8.38 -21.46
N ALA A 88 14.84 -7.78 -20.79
CA ALA A 88 15.69 -6.75 -21.40
C ALA A 88 16.58 -7.33 -22.51
N ILE A 89 17.20 -8.49 -22.26
CA ILE A 89 18.01 -9.21 -23.25
C ILE A 89 17.14 -9.61 -24.45
N LYS A 90 15.96 -10.19 -24.21
CA LYS A 90 15.03 -10.58 -25.27
C LYS A 90 14.64 -9.39 -26.16
N ARG A 91 14.35 -8.23 -25.57
CA ARG A 91 14.05 -6.99 -26.32
C ARG A 91 15.24 -6.47 -27.12
N LEU A 92 16.48 -6.64 -26.62
CA LEU A 92 17.69 -6.25 -27.36
C LEU A 92 17.99 -7.21 -28.52
N THR A 93 17.70 -8.51 -28.37
CA THR A 93 17.85 -9.50 -29.43
C THR A 93 16.79 -9.35 -30.51
N GLU A 94 15.54 -9.05 -30.15
CA GLU A 94 14.44 -8.83 -31.10
C GLU A 94 14.58 -7.53 -31.89
N LYS A 95 15.28 -6.51 -31.35
CA LYS A 95 15.53 -5.22 -32.02
C LYS A 95 16.74 -5.24 -32.97
N LYS A 96 17.50 -6.35 -33.00
CA LYS A 96 18.70 -6.54 -33.83
C LYS A 96 18.47 -7.43 -35.06
N SER A 97 17.31 -8.07 -35.17
CA SER A 97 16.80 -8.74 -36.38
C SER A 97 15.89 -7.81 -37.16
#